data_AF-A0A969N976-F1
#
_entry.id   AF-A0A969N976-F1
#
_cell.length_a   1.000
_cell.length_b   1.000
_cell.length_c   1.000
_cell.angle_alpha   90.00
_cell.angle_beta   90.00
_cell.angle_gamma   90.00
#
_symmetry.space_group_name_H-M   'P 1'
#
loop_
_entity.id
_entity.type
_entity.pdbx_description
1 polymer ?
#
loop_
_entity_poly.entity_id
_entity_poly.type
_entity_poly.pdbx_seq_one_letter_code
_entity_poly.pdbx_strand_id
1 'polypeptide(L)'
;MTELKHEKLIKLLQKAYSAEKAAAFAYQGHAASVKETEAKLTIKQIEIDEWEHRDEVLKIMNVYDIKISKYNELKFHIIGKIISFSCFIIGRFMPYYFAGRLESGNVCEYFKMMHYFHSLGIKEHDDILYQMGIKEKEHEVYFLEKVENDNWLPFFEKLFLWGKRKSFNNVDLDKKYPAEKSSIYCKPSND
;
A
#
# COMPACT_ATOMS: atom_id res chain seq x y z
N MET A 1 -25.57 -13.49 7.26
CA MET A 1 -24.85 -12.31 6.74
C MET A 1 -24.72 -11.32 7.87
N THR A 2 -23.50 -10.95 8.23
CA THR A 2 -23.23 -10.02 9.33
C THR A 2 -23.09 -8.63 8.73
N GLU A 3 -24.05 -7.73 8.98
CA GLU A 3 -23.97 -6.35 8.52
C GLU A 3 -22.93 -5.59 9.36
N LEU A 4 -21.87 -5.09 8.71
CA LEU A 4 -20.77 -4.41 9.39
C LEU A 4 -21.12 -2.93 9.65
N LYS A 5 -21.41 -2.57 10.91
CA LYS A 5 -21.80 -1.19 11.29
C LYS A 5 -20.60 -0.31 11.66
N HIS A 6 -19.63 -0.17 10.75
CA HIS A 6 -18.44 0.65 10.97
C HIS A 6 -18.06 1.46 9.72
N GLU A 7 -18.60 2.67 9.60
CA GLU A 7 -18.49 3.51 8.40
C GLU A 7 -17.04 3.77 7.96
N LYS A 8 -16.14 4.05 8.91
CA LYS A 8 -14.71 4.28 8.62
C LYS A 8 -14.05 3.04 8.00
N LEU A 9 -14.46 1.84 8.41
CA LEU A 9 -13.91 0.56 7.92
C LEU A 9 -14.46 0.25 6.53
N ILE A 10 -15.76 0.44 6.32
CA ILE A 10 -16.40 0.33 5.00
C ILE A 10 -15.71 1.23 3.99
N LYS A 11 -15.54 2.53 4.33
CA LYS A 11 -14.87 3.50 3.44
C LYS A 11 -13.42 3.12 3.17
N LEU A 12 -12.71 2.60 4.16
CA LEU A 12 -11.33 2.17 4.03
C LEU A 12 -11.20 0.96 3.09
N LEU A 13 -12.03 -0.07 3.26
CA LEU A 13 -12.06 -1.25 2.37
C LEU A 13 -12.42 -0.87 0.94
N GLN A 14 -13.46 -0.05 0.75
CA GLN A 14 -13.85 0.45 -0.58
C GLN A 14 -12.77 1.32 -1.24
N LYS A 15 -11.96 2.02 -0.45
CA LYS A 15 -10.84 2.82 -0.97
C LYS A 15 -9.69 1.89 -1.35
N ALA A 16 -9.26 1.01 -0.45
CA ALA A 16 -8.16 0.06 -0.66
C ALA A 16 -8.38 -0.78 -1.92
N TYR A 17 -9.55 -1.43 -2.05
CA TYR A 17 -9.90 -2.21 -3.25
C TYR A 17 -9.66 -1.47 -4.59
N SER A 18 -10.00 -0.18 -4.63
CA SER A 18 -9.77 0.65 -5.81
C SER A 18 -8.35 1.19 -5.90
N ALA A 19 -7.70 1.47 -4.76
CA ALA A 19 -6.34 1.96 -4.68
C ALA A 19 -5.32 0.90 -5.13
N GLU A 20 -5.51 -0.37 -4.78
CA GLU A 20 -4.68 -1.49 -5.24
C GLU A 20 -4.61 -1.55 -6.76
N LYS A 21 -5.75 -1.32 -7.43
CA LYS A 21 -5.79 -1.23 -8.90
C LYS A 21 -4.93 -0.07 -9.43
N ALA A 22 -4.89 1.06 -8.72
CA ALA A 22 -4.05 2.18 -9.13
C ALA A 22 -2.56 1.87 -8.92
N ALA A 23 -2.20 1.23 -7.80
CA ALA A 23 -0.85 0.77 -7.51
C ALA A 23 -0.38 -0.22 -8.60
N ALA A 24 -1.20 -1.23 -8.92
CA ALA A 24 -0.92 -2.18 -10.00
C ALA A 24 -0.66 -1.48 -11.35
N PHE A 25 -1.50 -0.52 -11.74
CA PHE A 25 -1.26 0.25 -12.98
C PHE A 25 0.02 1.10 -12.92
N ALA A 26 0.31 1.71 -11.77
CA ALA A 26 1.56 2.45 -11.57
C ALA A 26 2.76 1.52 -11.75
N TYR A 27 2.73 0.31 -11.19
CA TYR A 27 3.79 -0.68 -11.32
C TYR A 27 3.94 -1.27 -12.72
N GLN A 28 2.84 -1.42 -13.47
CA GLN A 28 2.91 -1.74 -14.91
C GLN A 28 3.75 -0.72 -15.67
N GLY A 29 3.49 0.58 -15.44
CA GLY A 29 4.22 1.66 -16.09
C GLY A 29 5.65 1.77 -15.61
N HIS A 30 5.86 1.63 -14.31
CA HIS A 30 7.17 1.67 -13.69
C HIS A 30 8.05 0.52 -14.21
N ALA A 31 7.60 -0.73 -14.14
CA ALA A 31 8.31 -1.89 -14.68
C ALA A 31 8.62 -1.70 -16.17
N ALA A 32 7.66 -1.21 -16.97
CA ALA A 32 7.87 -0.96 -18.39
C ALA A 32 8.92 0.15 -18.68
N SER A 33 9.03 1.16 -17.80
CA SER A 33 9.98 2.27 -17.92
C SER A 33 11.41 1.92 -17.47
N VAL A 34 11.57 0.91 -16.61
CA VAL A 34 12.87 0.50 -16.05
C VAL A 34 13.67 -0.35 -17.06
N LYS A 35 14.97 -0.06 -17.15
CA LYS A 35 15.91 -0.75 -18.06
C LYS A 35 16.53 -2.00 -17.45
N GLU A 36 16.82 -1.98 -16.15
CA GLU A 36 17.46 -3.09 -15.43
C GLU A 36 16.48 -4.28 -15.33
N THR A 37 16.90 -5.45 -15.83
CA THR A 37 16.02 -6.63 -15.92
C THR A 37 15.59 -7.13 -14.55
N GLU A 38 16.50 -7.21 -13.58
CA GLU A 38 16.17 -7.67 -12.22
C GLU A 38 15.15 -6.74 -11.58
N ALA A 39 15.38 -5.43 -11.62
CA ALA A 39 14.43 -4.47 -11.08
C ALA A 39 13.07 -4.50 -11.80
N LYS A 40 13.03 -4.73 -13.11
CA LYS A 40 11.78 -4.91 -13.86
C LYS A 40 11.02 -6.14 -13.37
N LEU A 41 11.70 -7.26 -13.13
CA LEU A 41 11.09 -8.48 -12.60
C LEU A 41 10.55 -8.26 -11.18
N THR A 42 11.32 -7.60 -10.32
CA THR A 42 10.87 -7.28 -8.95
C THR A 42 9.66 -6.36 -8.97
N ILE A 43 9.66 -5.27 -9.75
CA ILE A 43 8.50 -4.37 -9.84
C ILE A 43 7.29 -5.09 -10.45
N LYS A 44 7.52 -6.02 -11.37
CA LYS A 44 6.44 -6.87 -11.92
C LYS A 44 5.87 -7.82 -10.86
N GLN A 45 6.69 -8.33 -9.94
CA GLN A 45 6.20 -9.11 -8.81
C GLN A 45 5.38 -8.24 -7.87
N ILE A 46 5.85 -7.03 -7.54
CA ILE A 46 5.09 -6.05 -6.75
C ILE A 46 3.72 -5.78 -7.39
N GLU A 47 3.67 -5.57 -8.72
CA GLU A 47 2.39 -5.45 -9.45
C GLU A 47 1.45 -6.64 -9.23
N ILE A 48 1.98 -7.87 -9.23
CA ILE A 48 1.19 -9.09 -9.01
C ILE A 48 0.64 -9.09 -7.58
N ASP A 49 1.49 -8.75 -6.60
CA ASP A 49 1.11 -8.63 -5.20
C ASP A 49 -0.06 -7.63 -5.04
N GLU A 50 -0.06 -6.49 -5.76
CA GLU A 50 -1.19 -5.53 -5.71
C GLU A 50 -2.51 -6.10 -6.25
N TRP A 51 -2.45 -6.93 -7.30
CA TRP A 51 -3.66 -7.61 -7.79
C TRP A 51 -4.17 -8.63 -6.78
N GLU A 52 -3.28 -9.35 -6.10
CA GLU A 52 -3.63 -10.27 -5.02
C GLU A 52 -4.23 -9.52 -3.82
N HIS A 53 -3.61 -8.41 -3.40
CA HIS A 53 -4.14 -7.52 -2.36
C HIS A 53 -5.57 -7.07 -2.69
N ARG A 54 -5.80 -6.64 -3.94
CA ARG A 54 -7.13 -6.25 -4.41
C ARG A 54 -8.16 -7.38 -4.27
N ASP A 55 -7.77 -8.60 -4.63
CA ASP A 55 -8.64 -9.77 -4.55
C ASP A 55 -8.93 -10.17 -3.11
N GLU A 56 -7.96 -10.06 -2.19
CA GLU A 56 -8.16 -10.29 -0.76
C GLU A 56 -9.10 -9.27 -0.12
N VAL A 57 -8.93 -7.97 -0.44
CA VAL A 57 -9.87 -6.94 0.02
C VAL A 57 -11.28 -7.21 -0.50
N LEU A 58 -11.43 -7.67 -1.75
CA LEU A 58 -12.74 -8.03 -2.30
C LEU A 58 -13.38 -9.22 -1.57
N LYS A 59 -12.59 -10.25 -1.21
CA LYS A 59 -13.08 -11.38 -0.41
C LYS A 59 -13.61 -10.89 0.94
N ILE A 60 -12.88 -10.02 1.63
CA ILE A 60 -13.33 -9.41 2.90
C ILE A 60 -14.62 -8.61 2.69
N MET A 61 -14.68 -7.77 1.65
CA MET A 61 -15.88 -6.99 1.33
C MET A 61 -17.11 -7.86 1.09
N ASN A 62 -16.95 -8.98 0.37
CA ASN A 62 -18.03 -9.92 0.08
C ASN A 62 -18.58 -10.62 1.33
N VAL A 63 -17.72 -10.94 2.33
CA VAL A 63 -18.14 -11.54 3.60
C VAL A 63 -19.18 -10.66 4.32
N TYR A 64 -19.04 -9.34 4.21
CA TYR A 64 -19.89 -8.35 4.88
C TYR A 64 -20.88 -7.62 3.95
N ASP A 65 -21.05 -8.11 2.72
CA ASP A 65 -21.91 -7.50 1.68
C ASP A 65 -21.60 -6.01 1.41
N ILE A 66 -20.32 -5.64 1.50
CA ILE A 66 -19.85 -4.29 1.22
C ILE A 66 -19.75 -4.12 -0.28
N LYS A 67 -20.57 -3.23 -0.84
CA LYS A 67 -20.55 -2.92 -2.27
C LYS A 67 -19.30 -2.15 -2.67
N ILE A 68 -18.78 -2.47 -3.85
CA ILE A 68 -17.70 -1.71 -4.50
C ILE A 68 -18.17 -0.27 -4.78
N SER A 69 -17.32 0.70 -4.47
CA SER A 69 -17.55 2.10 -4.83
C SER A 69 -17.19 2.36 -6.29
N LYS A 70 -18.20 2.52 -7.16
CA LYS A 70 -17.99 2.83 -8.60
C LYS A 70 -17.21 4.13 -8.81
N TYR A 71 -17.41 5.12 -7.92
CA TYR A 71 -16.69 6.38 -7.96
C TYR A 71 -15.19 6.17 -7.71
N ASN A 72 -14.83 5.43 -6.64
CA ASN A 72 -13.44 5.11 -6.36
C ASN A 72 -12.83 4.29 -7.51
N GLU A 73 -13.55 3.30 -8.03
CA GLU A 73 -13.07 2.48 -9.14
C GLU A 73 -12.68 3.31 -10.36
N LEU A 74 -13.50 4.30 -10.75
CA LEU A 74 -13.19 5.20 -11.86
C LEU A 74 -12.03 6.14 -11.51
N LYS A 75 -12.10 6.80 -10.34
CA LYS A 75 -11.08 7.74 -9.88
C LYS A 75 -9.69 7.11 -9.85
N PHE A 76 -9.55 5.96 -9.20
CA PHE A 76 -8.27 5.28 -9.06
C PHE A 76 -7.80 4.62 -10.36
N HIS A 77 -8.71 4.18 -11.23
CA HIS A 77 -8.33 3.76 -12.58
C HIS A 77 -7.61 4.88 -13.34
N ILE A 78 -8.19 6.09 -13.33
CA ILE A 78 -7.61 7.27 -14.00
C ILE A 78 -6.26 7.63 -13.36
N ILE A 79 -6.20 7.72 -12.03
CA ILE A 79 -4.97 8.03 -11.29
C ILE A 79 -3.86 7.03 -11.65
N GLY A 80 -4.13 5.72 -11.57
CA GLY A 80 -3.16 4.68 -11.87
C GLY A 80 -2.64 4.76 -13.30
N LYS A 81 -3.51 5.00 -14.30
CA LYS A 81 -3.08 5.16 -15.70
C LYS A 81 -2.24 6.42 -15.93
N ILE A 82 -2.57 7.53 -15.27
CA ILE A 82 -1.76 8.76 -15.35
C ILE A 82 -0.37 8.52 -14.74
N ILE A 83 -0.30 7.90 -13.55
CA ILE A 83 0.98 7.57 -12.91
C ILE A 83 1.79 6.64 -13.81
N SER A 84 1.16 5.58 -14.32
CA SER A 84 1.77 4.62 -15.26
C SER A 84 2.45 5.31 -16.44
N PHE A 85 1.74 6.25 -17.09
CA PHE A 85 2.29 7.02 -18.21
C PHE A 85 3.41 7.98 -17.77
N SER A 86 3.27 8.60 -16.60
CA SER A 86 4.28 9.53 -16.08
C SER A 86 5.65 8.87 -15.85
N CYS A 87 5.68 7.57 -15.53
CA CYS A 87 6.92 6.81 -15.30
C CYS A 87 7.90 6.88 -16.48
N PHE A 88 7.42 7.07 -17.71
CA PHE A 88 8.27 7.18 -18.91
C PHE A 88 8.93 8.56 -19.07
N ILE A 89 8.46 9.57 -18.34
CA ILE A 89 8.81 10.98 -18.57
C ILE A 89 9.65 11.53 -17.41
N ILE A 90 9.36 11.12 -16.18
CA ILE A 90 9.89 11.76 -14.97
C ILE A 90 11.25 11.18 -14.50
N GLY A 91 11.93 10.42 -15.36
CA GLY A 91 13.24 9.83 -15.10
C GLY A 91 13.22 8.63 -14.16
N ARG A 92 14.40 8.16 -13.72
CA ARG A 92 14.54 6.99 -12.84
C ARG A 92 14.17 7.29 -11.38
N PHE A 93 14.66 8.38 -10.82
CA PHE A 93 14.55 8.66 -9.38
C PHE A 93 13.10 8.80 -8.90
N MET A 94 12.28 9.58 -9.62
CA MET A 94 10.93 9.90 -9.16
C MET A 94 9.99 8.70 -9.07
N PRO A 95 9.93 7.77 -10.05
CA PRO A 95 9.10 6.58 -9.94
C PRO A 95 9.47 5.70 -8.74
N TYR A 96 10.76 5.45 -8.49
CA TYR A 96 11.20 4.73 -7.30
C TYR A 96 10.84 5.48 -6.01
N TYR A 97 11.10 6.79 -5.95
CA TYR A 97 10.84 7.59 -4.76
C TYR A 97 9.34 7.62 -4.40
N PHE A 98 8.48 7.90 -5.39
CA PHE A 98 7.05 7.99 -5.13
C PHE A 98 6.40 6.63 -4.93
N ALA A 99 6.95 5.56 -5.52
CA ALA A 99 6.53 4.19 -5.21
C ALA A 99 6.79 3.86 -3.73
N GLY A 100 8.02 4.04 -3.25
CA GLY A 100 8.31 3.76 -1.84
C GLY A 100 7.50 4.63 -0.87
N ARG A 101 7.26 5.90 -1.22
CA ARG A 101 6.36 6.78 -0.46
C ARG A 101 4.90 6.30 -0.45
N LEU A 102 4.41 5.78 -1.58
CA LEU A 102 3.07 5.19 -1.70
C LEU A 102 2.96 3.99 -0.75
N GLU A 103 3.91 3.06 -0.85
CA GLU A 103 3.95 1.85 -0.03
C GLU A 103 4.05 2.13 1.46
N SER A 104 4.84 3.13 1.83
CA SER A 104 4.93 3.61 3.21
C SER A 104 3.56 3.94 3.82
N GLY A 105 2.65 4.49 3.01
CA GLY A 105 1.27 4.79 3.38
C GLY A 105 0.38 3.54 3.42
N ASN A 106 0.50 2.67 2.42
CA ASN A 106 -0.29 1.44 2.28
C ASN A 106 -0.09 0.49 3.47
N VAL A 107 1.14 0.36 3.97
CA VAL A 107 1.46 -0.41 5.20
C VAL A 107 0.44 -0.14 6.30
N CYS A 108 0.16 1.13 6.58
CA CYS A 108 -0.75 1.49 7.67
C CYS A 108 -2.23 1.31 7.34
N GLU A 109 -2.63 1.20 6.07
CA GLU A 109 -4.04 1.00 5.71
C GLU A 109 -4.54 -0.35 6.23
N TYR A 110 -3.76 -1.43 6.06
CA TYR A 110 -4.16 -2.76 6.53
C TYR A 110 -4.14 -2.91 8.05
N PHE A 111 -3.13 -2.38 8.74
CA PHE A 111 -3.13 -2.36 10.21
C PHE A 111 -4.29 -1.53 10.77
N LYS A 112 -4.67 -0.42 10.12
CA LYS A 112 -5.88 0.35 10.48
C LYS A 112 -7.16 -0.45 10.27
N MET A 113 -7.26 -1.26 9.22
CA MET A 113 -8.38 -2.19 9.05
C MET A 113 -8.44 -3.20 10.20
N MET A 114 -7.31 -3.78 10.61
CA MET A 114 -7.24 -4.68 11.76
C MET A 114 -7.74 -4.00 13.04
N HIS A 115 -7.28 -2.77 13.33
CA HIS A 115 -7.76 -1.99 14.48
C HIS A 115 -9.28 -1.81 14.48
N TYR A 116 -9.87 -1.51 13.32
CA TYR A 116 -11.32 -1.38 13.20
C TYR A 116 -12.05 -2.72 13.35
N PHE A 117 -11.54 -3.82 12.77
CA PHE A 117 -12.10 -5.15 12.99
C PHE A 117 -12.04 -5.56 14.47
N HIS A 118 -10.90 -5.31 15.14
CA HIS A 118 -10.74 -5.58 16.57
C HIS A 118 -11.73 -4.78 17.42
N SER A 119 -12.01 -3.53 17.05
CA SER A 119 -13.03 -2.71 17.73
C SER A 119 -14.45 -3.30 17.64
N LEU A 120 -14.70 -4.18 16.66
CA LEU A 120 -15.93 -4.94 16.47
C LEU A 120 -15.85 -6.36 17.05
N GLY A 121 -14.73 -6.74 17.66
CA GLY A 121 -14.47 -8.10 18.15
C GLY A 121 -14.18 -9.14 17.05
N ILE A 122 -13.87 -8.69 15.84
CA ILE A 122 -13.59 -9.52 14.66
C ILE A 122 -12.07 -9.69 14.54
N LYS A 123 -11.60 -10.92 14.37
CA LYS A 123 -10.16 -11.25 14.22
C LYS A 123 -9.88 -12.20 13.05
N GLU A 124 -10.91 -12.63 12.36
CA GLU A 124 -10.85 -13.62 11.27
C GLU A 124 -10.01 -13.14 10.08
N HIS A 125 -9.80 -11.82 9.95
CA HIS A 125 -8.99 -11.22 8.89
C HIS A 125 -7.58 -10.83 9.34
N ASP A 126 -7.20 -11.14 10.58
CA ASP A 126 -5.94 -10.66 11.16
C ASP A 126 -4.73 -11.16 10.38
N ASP A 127 -4.69 -12.46 10.08
CA ASP A 127 -3.55 -13.07 9.40
C ASP A 127 -3.36 -12.46 8.02
N ILE A 128 -4.43 -12.37 7.21
CA ILE A 128 -4.31 -11.85 5.84
C ILE A 128 -3.96 -10.37 5.82
N LEU A 129 -4.60 -9.54 6.65
CA LEU A 129 -4.31 -8.10 6.73
C LEU A 129 -2.90 -7.85 7.27
N TYR A 130 -2.43 -8.67 8.21
CA TYR A 130 -1.06 -8.62 8.70
C TYR A 130 -0.08 -8.95 7.58
N GLN A 131 -0.27 -10.04 6.85
CA GLN A 131 0.64 -10.42 5.76
C GLN A 131 0.70 -9.34 4.68
N MET A 132 -0.44 -8.77 4.29
CA MET A 132 -0.50 -7.65 3.33
C MET A 132 0.24 -6.43 3.86
N GLY A 133 0.02 -6.03 5.12
CA GLY A 133 0.74 -4.91 5.74
C GLY A 133 2.26 -5.11 5.85
N ILE A 134 2.72 -6.34 6.09
CA ILE A 134 4.14 -6.68 6.03
C ILE A 134 4.66 -6.65 4.59
N LYS A 135 3.85 -7.08 3.62
CA LYS A 135 4.24 -7.09 2.21
C LYS A 135 4.48 -5.69 1.65
N GLU A 136 3.60 -4.74 1.95
CA GLU A 136 3.83 -3.33 1.58
C GLU A 136 5.10 -2.77 2.21
N LYS A 137 5.46 -3.25 3.41
CA LYS A 137 6.70 -2.83 4.05
C LYS A 137 7.93 -3.36 3.31
N GLU A 138 7.88 -4.59 2.83
CA GLU A 138 8.93 -5.16 1.97
C GLU A 138 9.08 -4.35 0.68
N HIS A 139 7.96 -3.94 0.07
CA HIS A 139 7.98 -3.08 -1.11
C HIS A 139 8.58 -1.69 -0.81
N GLU A 140 8.16 -1.05 0.29
CA GLU A 140 8.72 0.25 0.74
C GLU A 140 10.24 0.18 0.86
N VAL A 141 10.75 -0.87 1.53
CA VAL A 141 12.19 -1.06 1.75
C VAL A 141 12.91 -1.26 0.42
N TYR A 142 12.40 -2.10 -0.48
CA TYR A 142 12.96 -2.28 -1.82
C TYR A 142 13.07 -0.96 -2.58
N PHE A 143 12.02 -0.13 -2.58
CA PHE A 143 12.05 1.15 -3.27
C PHE A 143 13.02 2.14 -2.62
N LEU A 144 13.13 2.14 -1.29
CA LEU A 144 14.11 2.96 -0.57
C LEU A 144 15.54 2.57 -0.94
N GLU A 145 15.88 1.29 -0.97
CA GLU A 145 17.20 0.78 -1.36
C GLU A 145 17.61 1.25 -2.77
N LYS A 146 16.64 1.36 -3.68
CA LYS A 146 16.89 1.82 -5.06
C LYS A 146 17.14 3.33 -5.18
N VAL A 147 16.85 4.11 -4.13
CA VAL A 147 17.06 5.57 -4.10
C VAL A 147 17.90 6.09 -2.95
N GLU A 148 18.30 5.23 -2.01
CA GLU A 148 18.95 5.66 -0.77
C GLU A 148 20.28 6.39 -1.01
N ASN A 149 20.96 6.07 -2.10
CA ASN A 149 22.26 6.67 -2.45
C ASN A 149 22.13 7.80 -3.48
N ASP A 150 20.91 8.18 -3.87
CA ASP A 150 20.70 9.31 -4.79
C ASP A 150 20.83 10.66 -4.06
N ASN A 151 21.55 11.59 -4.69
CA ASN A 151 21.77 12.95 -4.17
C ASN A 151 20.49 13.78 -3.98
N TRP A 152 19.38 13.39 -4.64
CA TRP A 152 18.10 14.07 -4.54
C TRP A 152 17.28 13.65 -3.32
N LEU A 153 17.59 12.49 -2.73
CA LEU A 153 16.83 11.95 -1.60
C LEU A 153 16.77 12.90 -0.39
N PRO A 154 17.86 13.54 0.07
CA PRO A 154 17.80 14.46 1.21
C PRO A 154 16.83 15.64 1.01
N PHE A 155 16.75 16.15 -0.22
CA PHE A 155 15.82 17.23 -0.57
C PHE A 155 14.37 16.73 -0.59
N PHE A 156 14.13 15.60 -1.25
CA PHE A 156 12.79 15.00 -1.35
C PHE A 156 12.26 14.53 0.02
N GLU A 157 13.10 13.93 0.87
CA GLU A 157 12.75 13.55 2.25
C GLU A 157 12.32 14.77 3.09
N LYS A 158 12.94 15.93 2.87
CA LYS A 158 12.53 17.17 3.53
C LYS A 158 11.15 17.62 3.05
N LEU A 159 10.88 17.54 1.75
CA LEU A 159 9.66 18.08 1.13
C LEU A 159 8.45 17.14 1.27
N PHE A 160 8.64 15.84 1.04
CA PHE A 160 7.57 14.85 0.94
C PHE A 160 7.50 13.90 2.13
N LEU A 161 8.39 14.07 3.11
CA LEU A 161 8.39 13.38 4.40
C LEU A 161 8.57 11.85 4.32
N TRP A 162 9.26 11.37 3.28
CA TRP A 162 9.62 9.95 3.14
C TRP A 162 11.07 9.81 2.68
N GLY A 163 11.83 8.88 3.26
CA GLY A 163 13.24 8.65 2.94
C GLY A 163 13.97 7.88 4.04
N LYS A 164 15.29 8.02 4.14
CA LYS A 164 16.13 7.24 5.07
C LYS A 164 15.69 7.32 6.53
N ARG A 165 15.22 8.50 6.94
CA ARG A 165 14.87 8.78 8.35
C ARG A 165 13.38 8.97 8.57
N LYS A 166 12.57 8.96 7.52
CA LYS A 166 11.15 9.27 7.58
C LYS A 166 10.34 8.21 6.88
N SER A 167 9.35 7.67 7.56
CA SER A 167 8.37 6.72 7.06
C SER A 167 7.00 7.09 7.63
N PHE A 168 5.93 6.72 6.93
CA PHE A 168 4.55 6.93 7.39
C PHE A 168 4.03 5.78 8.26
N ASN A 169 4.86 4.76 8.47
CA ASN A 169 4.58 3.64 9.36
C ASN A 169 5.70 3.45 10.39
N ASN A 170 5.42 2.62 11.39
CA ASN A 170 6.34 2.22 12.44
C ASN A 170 6.69 0.72 12.36
N VAL A 171 6.50 0.10 11.19
CA VAL A 171 6.83 -1.32 10.98
C VAL A 171 8.33 -1.44 10.77
N ASP A 172 8.94 -2.37 11.49
CA ASP A 172 10.35 -2.74 11.38
C ASP A 172 10.43 -4.21 11.01
N LEU A 173 11.00 -4.52 9.84
CA LEU A 173 11.11 -5.89 9.34
C LEU A 173 12.09 -6.74 10.16
N ASP A 174 13.03 -6.12 10.87
CA ASP A 174 13.97 -6.81 11.77
C ASP A 174 13.33 -7.12 13.14
N LYS A 175 12.22 -6.43 13.45
CA LYS A 175 11.48 -6.55 14.72
C LYS A 175 10.00 -6.74 14.48
N LYS A 176 9.65 -7.78 13.73
CA LYS A 176 8.26 -8.17 13.48
C LYS A 176 7.60 -8.60 14.80
N TYR A 177 6.50 -7.94 15.15
CA TYR A 177 5.58 -8.40 16.19
C TYR A 177 4.59 -9.39 15.56
N PRO A 178 4.15 -10.42 16.30
CA PRO A 178 3.17 -11.37 15.77
C PRO A 178 1.80 -10.69 15.55
N ALA A 179 0.94 -11.28 14.72
CA ALA A 179 -0.32 -10.68 14.27
C ALA A 179 -1.24 -10.27 15.44
N GLU A 180 -1.22 -11.01 16.54
CA GLU A 180 -2.02 -10.72 17.74
C GLU A 180 -1.56 -9.46 18.49
N LYS A 181 -0.33 -9.00 18.20
CA LYS A 181 0.26 -7.75 18.72
C LYS A 181 0.35 -6.67 17.65
N SER A 182 -0.33 -6.84 16.52
CA SER A 182 -0.43 -5.86 15.43
C SER A 182 -0.96 -4.50 15.87
N SER A 183 -1.64 -4.43 17.02
CA SER A 183 -2.10 -3.19 17.62
C SER A 183 -0.98 -2.18 17.97
N ILE A 184 0.28 -2.64 17.96
CA ILE A 184 1.47 -1.79 18.11
C ILE A 184 1.74 -0.99 16.83
N TYR A 185 1.37 -1.53 15.66
CA TYR A 185 1.58 -0.88 14.37
C TYR A 185 0.51 0.15 14.06
N CYS A 186 0.94 1.26 13.46
CA CYS A 186 0.09 2.30 12.88
C CYS A 186 -1.07 2.72 13.80
N LYS A 187 -0.77 2.93 15.08
CA LYS A 187 -1.76 3.33 16.09
C LYS A 187 -2.57 4.51 15.55
N PRO A 188 -3.91 4.49 15.71
CA PRO A 188 -4.73 5.64 15.35
C PRO A 188 -4.20 6.87 16.08
N SER A 189 -3.96 7.97 15.37
CA SER A 189 -3.88 9.27 16.04
C SER A 189 -5.23 9.52 16.70
N ASN A 190 -5.22 10.02 17.95
CA ASN A 190 -6.42 10.48 18.63
C ASN A 190 -6.88 11.79 17.95
N ASP A 191 -7.44 11.69 16.75
CA ASP A 191 -8.07 12.80 16.02
C ASP A 191 -9.59 12.58 15.91
#